data_AF-A0A7S0GCL2-F1
#
_entry.id   AF-A0A7S0GCL2-F1
#
_cell.length_a   1.000
_cell.length_b   1.000
_cell.length_c   1.000
_cell.angle_alpha   90.00
_cell.angle_beta   90.00
_cell.angle_gamma   90.00
#
_symmetry.space_group_name_H-M   'P 1'
#
loop_
_entity.id
_entity.type
_entity.pdbx_description
1 polymer ?
#
loop_
_entity_poly.entity_id
_entity_poly.type
_entity_poly.pdbx_seq_one_letter_code
_entity_poly.pdbx_strand_id
1 'polypeptide(L)'
;TETLRQQYPYPVGEDQLPTHMVTSNWLLNDRPFTPLEELTLSILDSLLCGTSSSILVKTLMESGLGDAITGGGTSDELLQATFSFGMKGVKPEDVEKVIALVDDTLMNAANEGFDDDDIASKMNTMEFSMREFNTGSFPK
;
A
#
# COMPACT_ATOMS: atom_id res chain seq x y z
N THR A 1 -3.32 17.33 9.52
CA THR A 1 -4.67 17.12 8.96
C THR A 1 -5.49 16.35 9.98
N GLU A 2 -6.76 16.69 10.20
CA GLU A 2 -7.63 15.93 11.11
C GLU A 2 -8.10 14.63 10.43
N THR A 3 -8.17 13.52 11.17
CA THR A 3 -8.61 12.24 10.64
C THR A 3 -10.09 12.32 10.27
N LEU A 4 -10.40 12.09 8.99
CA LEU A 4 -11.77 12.07 8.48
C LEU A 4 -12.19 10.62 8.21
N ARG A 5 -13.35 10.22 8.76
CA ARG A 5 -13.99 8.94 8.45
C ARG A 5 -15.19 9.14 7.54
N GLN A 6 -15.24 8.39 6.45
CA GLN A 6 -16.37 8.38 5.52
C GLN A 6 -16.87 6.96 5.31
N GLN A 7 -18.20 6.81 5.18
CA GLN A 7 -18.84 5.52 4.91
C GLN A 7 -19.90 5.73 3.84
N TYR A 8 -19.87 4.85 2.84
CA TYR A 8 -20.80 4.89 1.71
C TYR A 8 -21.43 3.51 1.51
N PRO A 9 -22.75 3.40 1.36
CA PRO A 9 -23.39 2.15 0.99
C PRO A 9 -23.10 1.84 -0.49
N TYR A 10 -23.01 0.55 -0.82
CA TYR A 10 -22.95 0.09 -2.21
C TYR A 10 -23.94 -1.07 -2.42
N PRO A 11 -24.44 -1.27 -3.66
CA PRO A 11 -25.36 -2.36 -3.94
C PRO A 11 -24.71 -3.73 -3.75
N VAL A 12 -25.39 -4.64 -3.06
CA VAL A 12 -25.01 -6.05 -2.90
C VAL A 12 -26.09 -6.91 -3.56
N GLY A 13 -25.70 -8.01 -4.22
CA GLY A 13 -26.67 -8.93 -4.82
C GLY A 13 -27.55 -9.58 -3.77
N GLU A 14 -28.80 -9.91 -4.12
CA GLU A 14 -29.78 -10.48 -3.17
C GLU A 14 -29.29 -11.79 -2.49
N ASP A 15 -28.43 -12.55 -3.17
CA ASP A 15 -27.88 -13.82 -2.68
C ASP A 15 -26.51 -13.67 -1.96
N GLN A 16 -26.02 -12.46 -1.73
CA GLN A 16 -24.71 -12.21 -1.14
C GLN A 16 -24.82 -11.68 0.30
N LEU A 17 -23.97 -12.21 1.18
CA LEU A 17 -23.80 -11.66 2.52
C LEU A 17 -23.21 -10.24 2.43
N PRO A 18 -23.66 -9.31 3.28
CA PRO A 18 -23.12 -7.95 3.30
C PRO A 18 -21.67 -7.99 3.75
N THR A 19 -20.77 -7.57 2.86
CA THR A 19 -19.35 -7.34 3.16
C THR A 19 -19.08 -5.85 3.13
N HIS A 20 -17.90 -5.45 3.61
CA HIS A 20 -17.40 -4.09 3.57
C HIS A 20 -16.07 -4.05 2.84
N MET A 21 -15.79 -2.88 2.27
CA MET A 21 -14.47 -2.49 1.79
C MET A 21 -13.97 -1.37 2.70
N VAL A 22 -12.74 -1.49 3.18
CA VAL A 22 -12.13 -0.51 4.08
C VAL A 22 -10.73 -0.17 3.59
N THR A 23 -10.42 1.12 3.55
CA THR A 23 -9.08 1.64 3.28
C THR A 23 -8.74 2.75 4.25
N SER A 24 -7.50 2.72 4.74
CA SER A 24 -6.85 3.87 5.38
C SER A 24 -6.06 4.62 4.32
N ASN A 25 -6.14 5.94 4.32
CA ASN A 25 -5.56 6.79 3.25
C ASN A 25 -4.81 7.97 3.87
N TRP A 26 -3.61 8.24 3.39
CA TRP A 26 -2.73 9.31 3.85
C TRP A 26 -2.34 10.22 2.70
N LEU A 27 -2.33 11.53 2.96
CA LEU A 27 -1.74 12.55 2.09
C LEU A 27 -0.27 12.73 2.50
N LEU A 28 0.67 12.59 1.56
CA LEU A 28 2.08 12.40 1.90
C LEU A 28 2.92 13.67 1.86
N ASN A 29 2.46 14.72 1.16
CA ASN A 29 3.26 15.91 0.94
C ASN A 29 2.45 17.19 0.80
N ASP A 30 2.98 18.28 1.35
CA ASP A 30 2.45 19.65 1.17
C ASP A 30 3.27 20.47 0.15
N ARG A 31 4.40 19.92 -0.29
CA ARG A 31 5.27 20.47 -1.35
C ARG A 31 5.68 19.35 -2.31
N PRO A 32 6.12 19.66 -3.54
CA PRO A 32 6.74 18.65 -4.39
C PRO A 32 7.88 17.93 -3.67
N PHE A 33 7.96 16.62 -3.88
CA PHE A 33 9.08 15.82 -3.40
C PHE A 33 10.36 16.20 -4.15
N THR A 34 11.49 16.05 -3.48
CA THR A 34 12.79 16.01 -4.16
C THR A 34 12.95 14.66 -4.86
N PRO A 35 13.80 14.54 -5.89
CA PRO A 35 14.02 13.26 -6.56
C PRO A 35 14.44 12.12 -5.63
N LEU A 36 15.17 12.43 -4.55
CA LEU A 36 15.53 11.44 -3.54
C LEU A 36 14.33 10.97 -2.72
N GLU A 37 13.43 11.89 -2.35
CA GLU A 37 12.20 11.55 -1.62
C GLU A 37 11.27 10.67 -2.48
N GLU A 38 11.12 10.98 -3.77
CA GLU A 38 10.34 10.16 -4.71
C GLU A 38 10.91 8.74 -4.83
N LEU A 39 12.23 8.62 -4.98
CA LEU A 39 12.91 7.33 -5.04
C LEU A 39 12.75 6.56 -3.72
N THR A 40 12.91 7.25 -2.58
CA THR A 40 12.76 6.65 -1.25
C THR A 40 11.35 6.12 -1.06
N LEU A 41 10.34 6.90 -1.45
CA LEU A 41 8.94 6.51 -1.33
C LEU A 41 8.62 5.32 -2.23
N SER A 42 9.18 5.27 -3.44
CA SER A 42 9.01 4.13 -4.35
C SER A 42 9.63 2.83 -3.79
N ILE A 43 10.79 2.92 -3.14
CA ILE A 43 11.41 1.78 -2.47
C ILE A 43 10.57 1.35 -1.25
N LEU A 44 10.12 2.31 -0.44
CA LEU A 44 9.28 2.07 0.72
C LEU A 44 7.96 1.39 0.35
N ASP A 45 7.30 1.85 -0.71
CA ASP A 45 6.09 1.25 -1.25
C ASP A 45 6.31 -0.22 -1.65
N SER A 46 7.43 -0.50 -2.33
CA SER A 46 7.79 -1.86 -2.73
C SER A 46 8.05 -2.80 -1.53
N LEU A 47 8.63 -2.27 -0.46
CA LEU A 47 8.86 -2.99 0.80
C LEU A 47 7.52 -3.26 1.52
N LEU A 48 6.66 -2.25 1.60
CA LEU A 48 5.39 -2.31 2.31
C LEU A 48 4.35 -3.20 1.62
N CYS A 49 4.18 -3.05 0.30
CA CYS A 49 3.10 -3.69 -0.45
C CYS A 49 3.42 -4.16 -1.87
N GLY A 50 4.67 -4.06 -2.34
CA GLY A 50 5.02 -4.40 -3.72
C GLY A 50 4.89 -5.86 -4.13
N THR A 51 4.93 -6.82 -3.20
CA THR A 51 4.81 -8.26 -3.46
C THR A 51 3.91 -8.97 -2.46
N SER A 52 3.51 -10.22 -2.73
CA SER A 52 2.72 -11.02 -1.77
C SER A 52 3.44 -11.29 -0.45
N SER A 53 4.77 -11.22 -0.46
CA SER A 53 5.62 -11.33 0.73
C SER A 53 5.83 -10.01 1.48
N SER A 54 5.44 -8.87 0.89
CA SER A 54 5.60 -7.56 1.54
C SER A 54 4.77 -7.48 2.82
N ILE A 55 5.28 -6.77 3.81
CA ILE A 55 4.79 -6.86 5.19
C ILE A 55 3.28 -6.55 5.34
N LEU A 56 2.76 -5.52 4.67
CA LEU A 56 1.34 -5.19 4.74
C LEU A 56 0.49 -6.23 4.01
N VAL A 57 0.89 -6.65 2.80
CA VAL A 57 0.14 -7.63 2.01
C VAL A 57 0.06 -8.95 2.77
N LYS A 58 1.21 -9.45 3.26
CA LYS A 58 1.29 -10.70 4.00
C LYS A 58 0.45 -10.64 5.28
N THR A 59 0.64 -9.60 6.10
CA THR A 59 -0.05 -9.48 7.40
C THR A 59 -1.56 -9.39 7.24
N LEU A 60 -2.05 -8.56 6.30
CA LEU A 60 -3.49 -8.43 6.08
C LEU A 60 -4.09 -9.72 5.50
N MET A 61 -3.43 -10.36 4.53
CA MET A 61 -3.95 -11.60 3.95
C MET A 61 -3.93 -12.77 4.95
N GLU A 62 -2.89 -12.90 5.78
CA GLU A 62 -2.79 -13.95 6.81
C GLU A 62 -3.76 -13.73 7.99
N SER A 63 -4.26 -12.51 8.19
CA SER A 63 -5.23 -12.20 9.25
C SER A 63 -6.59 -12.89 9.08
N GLY A 64 -6.97 -13.22 7.84
CA GLY A 64 -8.29 -13.76 7.51
C GLY A 64 -9.46 -12.78 7.74
N LEU A 65 -9.20 -11.48 7.91
CA LEU A 65 -10.22 -10.45 8.15
C LEU A 65 -10.96 -10.00 6.88
N GLY A 66 -10.46 -10.37 5.70
CA GLY A 66 -11.09 -10.08 4.42
C GLY A 66 -10.55 -10.98 3.31
N ASP A 67 -11.08 -10.82 2.11
CA ASP A 67 -10.83 -11.72 0.98
C ASP A 67 -9.66 -11.28 0.10
N ALA A 68 -9.38 -9.97 0.05
CA ALA A 68 -8.32 -9.42 -0.80
C ALA A 68 -7.95 -7.99 -0.42
N ILE A 69 -6.75 -7.58 -0.82
CA ILE A 69 -6.20 -6.23 -0.65
C ILE A 69 -6.90 -5.20 -1.55
N THR A 70 -7.00 -3.96 -1.06
CA THR A 70 -7.40 -2.77 -1.82
C THR A 70 -6.60 -1.53 -1.36
N GLY A 71 -6.75 -0.39 -2.06
CA GLY A 71 -5.99 0.85 -1.82
C GLY A 71 -4.77 1.01 -2.74
N GLY A 72 -4.02 -0.08 -2.99
CA GLY A 72 -3.00 -0.11 -4.04
C GLY A 72 -1.65 0.53 -3.70
N GLY A 73 -1.44 1.02 -2.47
CA GLY A 73 -0.19 1.62 -2.04
C GLY A 73 -0.09 3.10 -2.39
N THR A 74 1.09 3.53 -2.84
CA THR A 74 1.41 4.91 -3.17
C THR A 74 0.89 5.27 -4.57
N SER A 75 0.27 6.45 -4.67
CA SER A 75 -0.10 7.08 -5.94
C SER A 75 0.39 8.53 -5.94
N ASP A 76 1.15 8.89 -6.95
CA ASP A 76 1.77 10.21 -7.16
C ASP A 76 1.34 10.88 -8.47
N GLU A 77 0.23 10.41 -9.08
CA GLU A 77 -0.29 10.93 -10.35
C GLU A 77 -0.99 12.31 -10.22
N LEU A 78 -1.29 12.74 -8.99
CA LEU A 78 -1.94 14.01 -8.68
C LEU A 78 -0.95 14.98 -8.00
N LEU A 79 -1.39 16.23 -7.76
CA LEU A 79 -0.55 17.28 -7.16
C LEU A 79 0.11 16.87 -5.83
N GLN A 80 -0.63 16.13 -5.00
CA GLN A 80 -0.15 15.58 -3.75
C GLN A 80 -0.27 14.06 -3.83
N ALA A 81 0.81 13.37 -3.48
CA ALA A 81 0.84 11.93 -3.43
C ALA A 81 0.01 11.42 -2.26
N THR A 82 -0.59 10.25 -2.44
CA THR A 82 -1.36 9.55 -1.42
C THR A 82 -0.84 8.15 -1.22
N PHE A 83 -0.91 7.63 0.00
CA PHE A 83 -0.78 6.20 0.28
C PHE A 83 -2.13 5.67 0.73
N SER A 84 -2.59 4.57 0.15
CA SER A 84 -3.88 3.96 0.48
C SER A 84 -3.75 2.46 0.61
N PHE A 85 -4.26 1.87 1.71
CA PHE A 85 -4.19 0.44 1.91
C PHE A 85 -5.35 -0.10 2.76
N GLY A 86 -5.78 -1.33 2.49
CA GLY A 86 -6.85 -1.99 3.24
C GLY A 86 -7.37 -3.27 2.57
N MET A 87 -8.61 -3.66 2.88
CA MET A 87 -9.19 -4.93 2.44
C MET A 87 -10.63 -4.82 1.93
N LYS A 88 -10.99 -5.72 1.01
CA LYS A 88 -12.36 -6.00 0.58
C LYS A 88 -12.83 -7.36 1.12
N GLY A 89 -14.14 -7.54 1.23
CA GLY A 89 -14.70 -8.78 1.78
C GLY A 89 -14.70 -8.82 3.31
N VAL A 90 -14.58 -7.67 3.96
CA VAL A 90 -14.49 -7.57 5.42
C VAL A 90 -15.89 -7.70 6.03
N LYS A 91 -16.02 -8.43 7.13
CA LYS A 91 -17.29 -8.47 7.85
C LYS A 91 -17.60 -7.12 8.49
N PRO A 92 -18.87 -6.69 8.58
CA PRO A 92 -19.22 -5.39 9.17
C PRO A 92 -18.64 -5.16 10.57
N GLU A 93 -18.56 -6.20 11.40
CA GLU A 93 -18.01 -6.16 12.76
C GLU A 93 -16.47 -6.11 12.83
N ASP A 94 -15.76 -6.43 11.74
CA ASP A 94 -14.30 -6.55 11.70
C ASP A 94 -13.62 -5.32 11.09
N VAL A 95 -14.38 -4.30 10.68
CA VAL A 95 -13.86 -3.08 10.05
C VAL A 95 -12.79 -2.40 10.89
N GLU A 96 -13.05 -2.19 12.19
CA GLU A 96 -12.06 -1.56 13.09
C GLU A 96 -10.80 -2.40 13.25
N LYS A 97 -10.91 -3.73 13.18
CA LYS A 97 -9.75 -4.62 13.31
C LYS A 97 -8.83 -4.48 12.12
N VAL A 98 -9.38 -4.30 10.91
CA VAL A 98 -8.56 -4.07 9.71
C VAL A 98 -7.85 -2.72 9.79
N ILE A 99 -8.54 -1.65 10.21
CA ILE A 99 -7.92 -0.32 10.37
C ILE A 99 -6.77 -0.40 11.38
N ALA A 100 -7.02 -0.98 12.56
CA ALA A 100 -6.00 -1.16 13.58
C ALA A 100 -4.83 -2.01 13.08
N LEU A 101 -5.09 -3.10 12.35
CA LEU A 101 -4.03 -3.96 11.81
C LEU A 101 -3.13 -3.21 10.81
N VAL A 102 -3.70 -2.36 9.96
CA VAL A 102 -2.91 -1.53 9.04
C VAL A 102 -2.02 -0.56 9.82
N ASP A 103 -2.60 0.16 10.79
CA ASP A 103 -1.88 1.15 11.60
C ASP A 103 -0.76 0.48 12.42
N ASP A 104 -1.06 -0.65 13.08
CA ASP A 104 -0.09 -1.41 13.86
C ASP A 104 1.04 -1.95 12.99
N THR A 105 0.74 -2.43 11.78
CA THR A 105 1.76 -2.93 10.86
C THR A 105 2.68 -1.80 10.38
N LEU A 106 2.13 -0.63 10.05
CA LEU A 106 2.93 0.55 9.69
C LEU A 106 3.79 1.03 10.86
N MET A 107 3.24 1.04 12.08
CA MET A 107 3.97 1.43 13.28
C MET A 107 5.11 0.45 13.61
N ASN A 108 4.87 -0.86 13.46
CA ASN A 108 5.92 -1.87 13.63
C ASN A 108 7.02 -1.71 12.58
N ALA A 109 6.67 -1.53 11.30
CA ALA A 109 7.65 -1.27 10.25
C ALA A 109 8.47 0.00 10.51
N ALA A 110 7.86 1.05 11.06
CA ALA A 110 8.57 2.28 11.43
C ALA A 110 9.52 2.10 12.63
N ASN A 111 9.16 1.25 13.60
CA ASN A 111 9.95 1.02 14.81
C ASN A 111 11.07 0.00 14.61
N GLU A 112 10.80 -1.07 13.88
CA GLU A 112 11.71 -2.20 13.67
C GLU A 112 12.57 -2.03 12.41
N GLY A 113 12.09 -1.24 11.44
CA GLY A 113 12.73 -1.09 10.14
C GLY A 113 12.49 -2.30 9.23
N PHE A 114 13.32 -2.40 8.20
CA PHE A 114 13.34 -3.52 7.25
C PHE A 114 14.72 -4.16 7.27
N ASP A 115 14.79 -5.44 6.91
CA ASP A 115 16.05 -6.15 6.79
C ASP A 115 16.91 -5.56 5.65
N ASP A 116 18.22 -5.47 5.86
CA ASP A 116 19.16 -4.88 4.89
C ASP A 116 19.14 -5.66 3.56
N ASP A 117 18.96 -6.97 3.59
CA ASP A 117 18.88 -7.80 2.37
C ASP A 117 17.58 -7.53 1.61
N ASP A 118 16.46 -7.28 2.32
CA ASP A 118 15.20 -6.91 1.69
C ASP A 118 15.31 -5.53 1.01
N ILE A 119 15.90 -4.55 1.69
CA ILE A 119 16.15 -3.21 1.12
C ILE A 119 17.04 -3.33 -0.12
N ALA A 120 18.16 -4.06 -0.04
CA ALA A 120 19.07 -4.27 -1.15
C ALA A 120 18.39 -4.97 -2.33
N SER A 121 17.54 -5.96 -2.06
CA SER A 121 16.76 -6.68 -3.07
C SER A 121 15.79 -5.75 -3.82
N LYS A 122 15.07 -4.87 -3.11
CA LYS A 122 14.16 -3.90 -3.74
C LYS A 122 14.92 -2.86 -4.56
N MET A 123 16.05 -2.36 -4.07
CA MET A 123 16.91 -1.43 -4.83
C MET A 123 17.43 -2.07 -6.12
N ASN A 124 17.91 -3.31 -6.06
CA ASN A 124 18.38 -4.05 -7.24
C ASN A 124 17.26 -4.24 -8.28
N THR A 125 16.05 -4.56 -7.83
CA THR A 125 14.89 -4.73 -8.70
C THR A 125 14.57 -3.42 -9.42
N MET A 126 14.56 -2.30 -8.70
CA MET A 126 14.30 -0.99 -9.26
C MET A 126 15.39 -0.54 -10.24
N GLU A 127 16.66 -0.76 -9.90
CA GLU A 127 17.78 -0.48 -10.80
C GLU A 127 17.67 -1.29 -12.10
N PHE A 128 17.31 -2.57 -12.00
CA PHE A 128 17.09 -3.42 -13.17
C PHE A 128 15.97 -2.87 -14.06
N SER A 129 14.81 -2.52 -13.49
CA SER A 129 13.70 -1.92 -14.23
C SER A 129 14.13 -0.62 -14.92
N MET A 130 14.87 0.26 -14.24
CA MET A 130 15.36 1.51 -14.83
C MET A 130 16.36 1.27 -15.97
N ARG A 131 17.21 0.25 -15.88
CA ARG A 131 18.12 -0.14 -16.97
C ARG A 131 17.36 -0.68 -18.17
N GLU A 132 16.34 -1.52 -17.93
CA GLU A 132 15.51 -2.11 -18.98
C GLU A 132 14.71 -1.05 -19.74
N PHE A 133 14.08 -0.10 -19.03
CA PHE A 133 13.42 1.06 -19.65
C PHE A 133 14.37 1.96 -20.45
N ASN A 134 15.67 1.96 -20.12
CA ASN A 134 16.71 2.70 -20.84
C ASN A 134 17.36 1.90 -21.99
N THR A 135 16.97 0.64 -22.23
CA THR A 135 17.38 -0.08 -23.45
C THR A 135 16.58 0.46 -24.64
N GLY A 136 17.08 1.54 -25.22
CA GLY A 136 16.41 2.32 -26.25
C GLY A 136 15.84 1.50 -27.41
N SER A 137 14.77 2.03 -27.99
CA SER A 137 14.00 1.54 -29.16
C SER A 137 14.80 1.32 -30.46
N PHE A 138 16.14 1.32 -30.45
CA PHE A 138 16.93 1.05 -31.65
C PHE A 138 18.21 0.26 -31.37
N PRO A 139 18.42 -0.88 -32.05
CA PRO A 139 19.69 -1.59 -31.99
C PRO A 139 20.78 -0.80 -32.71
N LYS A 140 22.02 -0.86 -32.20
CA LYS A 140 23.24 -0.58 -32.97
C LYS A 140 23.89 -1.90 -33.35
#